data_AF-A0A2T9J7M5-F1
#
_entry.id   AF-A0A2T9J7M5-F1
#
_cell.length_a   1.000
_cell.length_b   1.000
_cell.length_c   1.000
_cell.angle_alpha   90.00
_cell.angle_beta   90.00
_cell.angle_gamma   90.00
#
_symmetry.space_group_name_H-M   'P 1'
#
loop_
_entity.id
_entity.type
_entity.pdbx_description
1 polymer ?
#
loop_
_entity_poly.entity_id
_entity_poly.type
_entity_poly.pdbx_seq_one_letter_code
_entity_poly.pdbx_strand_id
1 'polypeptide(L)'
;MPRPAKGPRLYLLSGRIDPSTGQRIPDVYVIRDRQTQIGTGCGPGQLAQAEACLSQYLTEKLSGGMVVRLPFPGGDRLQQPGLGGPGSNPLCAPAAPTPATPDTGAGADADAKRDPRQILVAEVLALYSSERAASSGLDPSTFDGFVAHLLDWWEARTLDEVRRSTCQAYVAFRQSQPKRRYKDGRAAPRISDQTARRELEELNAAIAHWDGEHKLALRPKVWLPEKKHSPRDALTRDQVARLLKAAMGWRRKPDGRWERLGPSARANRAHLRRFILIGLYTGTRHNVMRVLLWEEAMDQAWVDLDKGMIYRRGRGERETNKRRPVVRLPRRLLAHLRRWRALDQGRELQLRQENENLRLNSVLHHGGRPLAGKIRTGFEGCVRDAGLDVEITPHWMRHTAATWLMEGGADMWMAAGYLGMSVTTLEKHYGHHRPTYQAQAARAIARRRP
;
A
#
# COMPACT_ATOMS: atom_id res chain seq x y z
N MET A 1 13.60 -1.83 -23.95
CA MET A 1 12.78 -3.00 -23.54
C MET A 1 11.40 -2.84 -24.17
N PRO A 2 10.97 -3.71 -25.10
CA PRO A 2 9.58 -3.71 -25.57
C PRO A 2 8.65 -4.03 -24.39
N ARG A 3 7.48 -3.38 -24.33
CA ARG A 3 6.50 -3.59 -23.24
C ARG A 3 6.06 -5.07 -23.22
N PRO A 4 5.90 -5.70 -22.03
CA PRO A 4 5.33 -7.04 -21.95
C PRO A 4 3.93 -7.05 -22.57
N ALA A 5 3.65 -8.07 -23.38
CA ALA A 5 2.40 -8.18 -24.10
C ALA A 5 1.26 -8.41 -23.12
N LYS A 6 0.24 -7.54 -23.14
CA LYS A 6 -0.96 -7.72 -22.33
C LYS A 6 -1.72 -8.96 -22.81
N GLY A 7 -2.09 -9.85 -21.89
CA GLY A 7 -2.93 -11.03 -22.19
C GLY A 7 -4.32 -10.68 -22.73
N PRO A 8 -5.08 -11.69 -23.21
CA PRO A 8 -6.45 -11.52 -23.66
C PRO A 8 -7.30 -10.88 -22.57
N ARG A 9 -8.05 -9.84 -22.92
CA ARG A 9 -8.92 -9.13 -21.98
C ARG A 9 -10.13 -8.56 -22.69
N LEU A 10 -11.21 -8.37 -21.95
CA LEU A 10 -12.37 -7.63 -22.43
C LEU A 10 -12.07 -6.14 -22.52
N TYR A 11 -12.62 -5.51 -23.56
CA TYR A 11 -12.55 -4.09 -23.79
C TYR A 11 -13.89 -3.62 -24.33
N LEU A 12 -14.49 -2.60 -23.72
CA LEU A 12 -15.72 -2.01 -24.22
C LEU A 12 -15.37 -1.00 -25.32
N LEU A 13 -15.91 -1.22 -26.51
CA LEU A 13 -15.85 -0.23 -27.58
C LEU A 13 -17.04 0.70 -27.45
N SER A 14 -16.82 1.92 -26.97
CA SER A 14 -17.86 2.92 -26.82
C SER A 14 -17.72 4.07 -27.82
N GLY A 15 -18.84 4.65 -28.22
CA GLY A 15 -18.86 5.95 -28.91
C GLY A 15 -18.39 5.93 -30.36
N ARG A 16 -18.60 4.81 -31.06
CA ARG A 16 -18.28 4.69 -32.48
C ARG A 16 -19.41 5.25 -33.34
N ILE A 17 -19.05 5.86 -34.46
CA ILE A 17 -19.98 6.39 -35.47
C ILE A 17 -19.63 5.72 -36.79
N ASP A 18 -20.66 5.24 -37.49
CA ASP A 18 -20.50 4.65 -38.82
C ASP A 18 -20.08 5.76 -39.80
N PRO A 19 -18.90 5.64 -40.44
CA PRO A 19 -18.38 6.67 -41.33
C PRO A 19 -19.19 6.83 -42.63
N SER A 20 -20.04 5.87 -42.97
CA SER A 20 -20.87 5.89 -44.18
C SER A 20 -22.28 6.43 -43.94
N THR A 21 -22.86 6.17 -42.76
CA THR A 21 -24.25 6.54 -42.42
C THR A 21 -24.34 7.65 -41.36
N GLY A 22 -23.23 8.01 -40.71
CA GLY A 22 -23.18 9.02 -39.65
C GLY A 22 -23.89 8.63 -38.36
N GLN A 23 -24.43 7.41 -38.27
CA GLN A 23 -25.17 6.94 -37.10
C GLN A 23 -24.26 6.34 -36.03
N ARG A 24 -24.68 6.44 -34.77
CA ARG A 24 -23.94 5.88 -33.64
C ARG A 24 -24.05 4.35 -33.64
N ILE A 25 -22.91 3.67 -33.66
CA ILE A 25 -22.80 2.22 -33.53
C ILE A 25 -22.98 1.86 -32.04
N PRO A 26 -23.79 0.84 -31.72
CA PRO A 26 -23.98 0.40 -30.34
C PRO A 26 -22.66 -0.02 -29.70
N ASP A 27 -22.53 0.29 -28.41
CA ASP A 27 -21.33 -0.04 -27.64
C ASP A 27 -21.26 -1.57 -27.44
N VAL A 28 -20.12 -2.20 -27.73
CA VAL A 28 -19.97 -3.68 -27.70
C VAL A 28 -18.66 -4.09 -27.06
N TYR A 29 -18.71 -5.14 -26.24
CA TYR A 29 -17.52 -5.78 -25.66
C TYR A 29 -16.76 -6.60 -26.72
N VAL A 30 -15.43 -6.48 -26.68
CA VAL A 30 -14.54 -7.25 -27.55
C VAL A 30 -13.41 -7.85 -26.75
N ILE A 31 -12.98 -9.05 -27.13
CA ILE A 31 -11.79 -9.70 -26.59
C ILE A 31 -10.60 -9.17 -27.38
N ARG A 32 -9.65 -8.54 -26.69
CA ARG A 32 -8.42 -8.02 -27.28
C ARG A 32 -7.24 -8.86 -26.84
N ASP A 33 -6.68 -9.59 -27.80
CA ASP A 33 -5.51 -10.43 -27.62
C ASP A 33 -4.39 -10.00 -28.58
N ARG A 34 -3.39 -9.30 -28.05
CA ARG A 34 -2.32 -8.67 -28.84
C ARG A 34 -2.88 -7.75 -29.95
N GLN A 35 -2.70 -8.14 -31.22
CA GLN A 35 -3.21 -7.42 -32.41
C GLN A 35 -4.59 -7.92 -32.85
N THR A 36 -5.04 -9.05 -32.31
CA THR A 36 -6.32 -9.66 -32.67
C THR A 36 -7.44 -9.08 -31.81
N GLN A 37 -8.57 -8.80 -32.46
CA GLN A 37 -9.78 -8.33 -31.82
C GLN A 37 -10.95 -9.20 -32.25
N ILE A 38 -11.64 -9.80 -31.28
CA ILE A 38 -12.77 -10.71 -31.50
C ILE A 38 -14.00 -10.08 -30.86
N GLY A 39 -15.08 -9.93 -31.63
CA GLY A 39 -16.34 -9.38 -31.14
C GLY A 39 -17.07 -10.39 -30.27
N THR A 40 -17.54 -9.97 -29.10
CA THR A 40 -18.39 -10.83 -28.25
C THR A 40 -19.88 -10.70 -28.58
N GLY A 41 -20.28 -9.70 -29.37
CA GLY A 41 -21.68 -9.37 -29.63
C GLY A 41 -22.44 -8.79 -28.42
N CYS A 42 -21.81 -8.75 -27.24
CA CYS A 42 -22.45 -8.35 -26.00
C CYS A 42 -22.36 -6.84 -25.79
N GLY A 43 -23.50 -6.20 -25.48
CA GLY A 43 -23.58 -4.78 -25.14
C GLY A 43 -23.12 -4.47 -23.70
N PRO A 44 -23.07 -3.18 -23.30
CA PRO A 44 -22.61 -2.75 -21.97
C PRO A 44 -23.41 -3.34 -20.80
N GLY A 45 -24.67 -3.74 -21.01
CA GLY A 45 -25.50 -4.41 -20.01
C GLY A 45 -25.31 -5.93 -19.89
N GLN A 46 -24.48 -6.54 -20.74
CA GLN A 46 -24.31 -8.00 -20.86
C GLN A 46 -22.89 -8.45 -20.45
N LEU A 47 -22.31 -7.82 -19.41
CA LEU A 47 -20.94 -8.10 -18.98
C LEU A 47 -20.71 -9.58 -18.64
N ALA A 48 -21.64 -10.23 -17.95
CA ALA A 48 -21.52 -11.65 -17.60
C ALA A 48 -21.44 -12.58 -18.83
N GLN A 49 -22.17 -12.25 -19.91
CA GLN A 49 -22.11 -13.00 -21.17
C GLN A 49 -20.79 -12.72 -21.90
N ALA A 50 -20.30 -11.49 -21.86
CA ALA A 50 -18.99 -11.14 -22.40
C ALA A 50 -17.84 -11.85 -21.66
N GLU A 51 -17.95 -12.00 -20.33
CA GLU A 51 -16.99 -12.74 -19.50
C GLU A 51 -16.99 -14.23 -19.81
N ALA A 52 -18.17 -14.83 -20.04
CA ALA A 52 -18.28 -16.21 -20.51
C ALA A 52 -17.58 -16.41 -21.87
N CYS A 53 -17.76 -15.49 -22.82
CA CYS A 53 -17.05 -15.52 -24.11
C CYS A 53 -15.52 -15.41 -23.94
N LEU A 54 -15.04 -14.55 -23.02
CA LEU A 54 -13.61 -14.45 -22.73
C LEU A 54 -13.07 -15.74 -22.11
N SER A 55 -13.81 -16.35 -21.18
CA SER A 55 -13.43 -17.61 -20.53
C SER A 55 -13.33 -18.74 -21.56
N GLN A 56 -14.31 -18.87 -22.45
CA GLN A 56 -14.29 -19.87 -23.51
C GLN A 56 -13.10 -19.66 -24.46
N TYR A 57 -12.86 -18.40 -24.87
CA TYR A 57 -11.70 -18.06 -25.70
C TYR A 57 -10.36 -18.41 -25.04
N LEU A 58 -10.24 -18.18 -23.73
CA LEU A 58 -9.04 -18.54 -22.98
C LEU A 58 -8.84 -20.06 -22.93
N THR A 59 -9.92 -20.82 -22.68
CA THR A 59 -9.89 -22.29 -22.67
C THR A 59 -9.50 -22.89 -24.02
N GLU A 60 -10.08 -22.39 -25.12
CA GLU A 60 -9.74 -22.82 -26.48
C GLU A 60 -8.30 -22.48 -26.85
N LYS A 61 -7.83 -21.28 -26.47
CA LYS A 61 -6.46 -20.82 -26.71
C LYS A 61 -5.42 -21.63 -25.93
N LEU A 62 -5.75 -22.08 -24.72
CA LEU A 62 -4.88 -22.93 -23.90
C LEU A 62 -4.86 -24.39 -24.40
N SER A 63 -5.91 -24.82 -25.11
CA SER A 63 -6.05 -26.19 -25.63
C SER A 63 -5.43 -26.40 -27.03
N GLY A 64 -4.81 -25.37 -27.63
CA GLY A 64 -4.01 -25.48 -28.86
C GLY A 64 -4.79 -25.54 -30.19
N GLY A 65 -6.09 -25.28 -30.19
CA GLY A 65 -6.95 -25.36 -31.39
C GLY A 65 -6.97 -24.10 -32.25
N MET A 66 -6.89 -24.27 -33.58
CA MET A 66 -7.05 -23.23 -34.60
C MET A 66 -8.47 -22.61 -34.56
N VAL A 67 -8.56 -21.28 -34.54
CA VAL A 67 -9.82 -20.52 -34.44
C VAL A 67 -10.69 -20.72 -35.70
N VAL A 68 -11.82 -21.41 -35.56
CA VAL A 68 -12.89 -21.47 -36.57
C VAL A 68 -13.90 -20.36 -36.29
N ARG A 69 -14.17 -19.50 -37.30
CA ARG A 69 -15.29 -18.55 -37.25
C ARG A 69 -16.61 -19.32 -37.46
N LEU A 70 -17.54 -19.21 -36.52
CA LEU A 70 -18.95 -19.53 -36.78
C LEU A 70 -19.80 -18.26 -36.64
N PRO A 71 -20.68 -17.94 -37.61
CA PRO A 71 -21.70 -16.93 -37.45
C PRO A 71 -23.01 -17.59 -36.98
N PHE A 72 -23.73 -17.03 -36.01
CA PHE A 72 -25.17 -17.28 -35.91
C PHE A 72 -25.97 -16.04 -35.47
N PRO A 73 -27.17 -15.85 -36.03
CA PRO A 73 -28.03 -14.69 -35.85
C PRO A 73 -29.00 -14.89 -34.67
N GLY A 74 -29.55 -13.78 -34.17
CA GLY A 74 -30.61 -13.79 -33.16
C GLY A 74 -32.02 -13.91 -33.73
N GLY A 75 -32.98 -13.79 -32.82
CA GLY A 75 -34.30 -13.19 -33.09
C GLY A 75 -35.50 -14.14 -33.14
N ASP A 76 -36.21 -14.21 -32.00
CA ASP A 76 -37.67 -14.23 -31.82
C ASP A 76 -38.59 -14.86 -32.89
N ARG A 77 -39.45 -15.79 -32.43
CA ARG A 77 -40.90 -15.71 -32.71
C ARG A 77 -41.78 -16.46 -31.69
N LEU A 78 -42.82 -15.75 -31.26
CA LEU A 78 -43.98 -16.16 -30.47
C LEU A 78 -44.79 -17.30 -31.10
N GLN A 79 -45.30 -18.23 -30.26
CA GLN A 79 -46.70 -18.72 -30.29
C GLN A 79 -47.00 -19.61 -29.06
N GLN A 80 -48.09 -19.31 -28.34
CA GLN A 80 -48.73 -20.14 -27.30
C GLN A 80 -49.88 -20.99 -27.94
N PRO A 81 -50.75 -21.68 -27.16
CA PRO A 81 -50.54 -22.94 -26.42
C PRO A 81 -51.56 -24.04 -26.86
N GLY A 82 -51.35 -25.30 -26.48
CA GLY A 82 -52.28 -26.39 -26.82
C GLY A 82 -52.21 -27.60 -25.88
N LEU A 83 -53.36 -27.92 -25.30
CA LEU A 83 -53.67 -28.93 -24.28
C LEU A 83 -53.43 -30.40 -24.70
N GLY A 84 -53.18 -31.27 -23.71
CA GLY A 84 -53.46 -32.72 -23.80
C GLY A 84 -52.59 -33.60 -22.90
N GLY A 85 -53.08 -33.99 -21.72
CA GLY A 85 -52.58 -35.19 -20.99
C GLY A 85 -53.30 -36.45 -21.46
N PRO A 86 -53.31 -37.57 -20.70
CA PRO A 86 -52.35 -38.10 -19.73
C PRO A 86 -51.95 -39.56 -20.06
N GLY A 87 -50.97 -40.15 -19.35
CA GLY A 87 -50.99 -41.62 -19.17
C GLY A 87 -49.66 -42.34 -18.96
N SER A 88 -49.77 -43.32 -18.06
CA SER A 88 -48.94 -44.52 -17.86
C SER A 88 -47.47 -44.37 -17.43
N ASN A 89 -47.29 -44.47 -16.10
CA ASN A 89 -46.29 -45.34 -15.48
C ASN A 89 -46.50 -46.80 -15.96
N PRO A 90 -45.45 -47.63 -16.06
CA PRO A 90 -45.24 -48.58 -14.94
C PRO A 90 -43.78 -49.02 -14.64
N LEU A 91 -43.58 -49.35 -13.35
CA LEU A 91 -42.89 -50.53 -12.79
C LEU A 91 -41.35 -50.69 -12.90
N CYS A 92 -40.70 -50.34 -11.78
CA CYS A 92 -39.87 -51.19 -10.89
C CYS A 92 -39.33 -52.56 -11.39
N ALA A 93 -37.99 -52.71 -11.37
CA ALA A 93 -37.14 -53.78 -10.79
C ALA A 93 -35.86 -54.06 -11.64
N PRO A 94 -34.81 -54.74 -11.13
CA PRO A 94 -34.02 -54.47 -9.93
C PRO A 94 -32.50 -54.34 -10.24
N ALA A 95 -31.73 -54.03 -9.20
CA ALA A 95 -30.30 -53.76 -9.19
C ALA A 95 -29.40 -54.92 -9.66
N ALA A 96 -28.31 -54.57 -10.35
CA ALA A 96 -27.11 -55.39 -10.55
C ALA A 96 -25.91 -54.69 -9.86
N PRO A 97 -24.95 -55.46 -9.31
CA PRO A 97 -23.93 -54.94 -8.39
C PRO A 97 -22.83 -54.13 -9.10
N THR A 98 -22.48 -52.99 -8.51
CA THR A 98 -21.35 -52.15 -8.88
C THR A 98 -20.02 -52.88 -8.61
N PRO A 99 -19.07 -52.98 -9.56
CA PRO A 99 -17.71 -53.33 -9.22
C PRO A 99 -17.02 -52.13 -8.56
N ALA A 100 -16.32 -52.40 -7.46
CA ALA A 100 -15.54 -51.44 -6.70
C ALA A 100 -14.57 -50.66 -7.61
N THR A 101 -14.66 -49.33 -7.56
CA THR A 101 -13.66 -48.43 -8.15
C THR A 101 -12.51 -48.28 -7.15
N PRO A 102 -11.24 -48.41 -7.56
CA PRO A 102 -10.12 -48.15 -6.66
C PRO A 102 -10.04 -46.65 -6.37
N ASP A 103 -10.07 -46.31 -5.09
CA ASP A 103 -9.80 -44.97 -4.56
C ASP A 103 -8.29 -44.69 -4.64
N THR A 104 -7.82 -44.19 -5.79
CA THR A 104 -6.39 -43.85 -6.01
C THR A 104 -6.16 -42.38 -6.38
N GLY A 105 -7.20 -41.53 -6.31
CA GLY A 105 -7.11 -40.13 -6.76
C GLY A 105 -6.85 -39.11 -5.65
N ALA A 106 -7.41 -39.30 -4.46
CA ALA A 106 -7.40 -38.28 -3.41
C ALA A 106 -6.09 -38.21 -2.60
N GLY A 107 -5.41 -39.36 -2.41
CA GLY A 107 -4.16 -39.43 -1.65
C GLY A 107 -2.95 -38.85 -2.39
N ALA A 108 -2.88 -39.02 -3.71
CA ALA A 108 -1.75 -38.58 -4.52
C ALA A 108 -1.65 -37.03 -4.64
N ASP A 109 -2.79 -36.33 -4.77
CA ASP A 109 -2.83 -34.86 -4.82
C ASP A 109 -2.55 -34.22 -3.44
N ALA A 110 -2.95 -34.91 -2.36
CA ALA A 110 -2.64 -34.48 -0.99
C ALA A 110 -1.14 -34.58 -0.69
N ASP A 111 -0.47 -35.65 -1.13
CA ASP A 111 0.98 -35.82 -0.93
C ASP A 111 1.80 -34.87 -1.82
N ALA A 112 1.34 -34.57 -3.05
CA ALA A 112 1.98 -33.58 -3.92
C ALA A 112 2.01 -32.17 -3.30
N LYS A 113 0.92 -31.77 -2.61
CA LYS A 113 0.81 -30.46 -1.91
C LYS A 113 1.63 -30.37 -0.62
N ARG A 114 2.28 -31.46 -0.21
CA ARG A 114 3.14 -31.56 0.98
C ARG A 114 4.63 -31.61 0.64
N ASP A 115 4.99 -32.10 -0.54
CA ASP A 115 6.38 -32.23 -0.99
C ASP A 115 6.91 -30.90 -1.58
N PRO A 116 7.89 -30.22 -0.93
CA PRO A 116 8.45 -28.97 -1.43
C PRO A 116 9.06 -29.05 -2.84
N ARG A 117 9.40 -30.25 -3.33
CA ARG A 117 9.96 -30.45 -4.68
C ARG A 117 8.91 -30.39 -5.78
N GLN A 118 7.63 -30.50 -5.44
CA GLN A 118 6.51 -30.53 -6.38
C GLN A 118 5.71 -29.23 -6.38
N ILE A 119 5.87 -28.41 -5.35
CA ILE A 119 5.10 -27.18 -5.14
C ILE A 119 5.88 -25.99 -5.70
N LEU A 120 5.29 -25.27 -6.65
CA LEU A 120 5.88 -24.05 -7.19
C LEU A 120 5.70 -22.89 -6.21
N VAL A 121 6.71 -22.02 -6.14
CA VAL A 121 6.60 -20.76 -5.39
C VAL A 121 5.47 -19.89 -5.94
N ALA A 122 5.20 -19.95 -7.25
CA ALA A 122 4.09 -19.24 -7.86
C ALA A 122 2.72 -19.66 -7.31
N GLU A 123 2.49 -20.96 -7.08
CA GLU A 123 1.24 -21.47 -6.52
C GLU A 123 1.03 -20.98 -5.08
N VAL A 124 2.11 -21.02 -4.29
CA VAL A 124 2.12 -20.53 -2.91
C VAL A 124 1.81 -19.04 -2.84
N LEU A 125 2.41 -18.25 -3.72
CA LEU A 125 2.14 -16.81 -3.81
C LEU A 125 0.74 -16.49 -4.32
N ALA A 126 0.21 -17.29 -5.25
CA ALA A 126 -1.14 -17.12 -5.77
C ALA A 126 -2.19 -17.33 -4.67
N LEU A 127 -2.09 -18.44 -3.92
CA LEU A 127 -2.96 -18.72 -2.79
C LEU A 127 -2.83 -17.65 -1.69
N TYR A 128 -1.60 -17.29 -1.32
CA TYR A 128 -1.37 -16.25 -0.33
C TYR A 128 -1.96 -14.91 -0.76
N SER A 129 -1.82 -14.55 -2.04
CA SER A 129 -2.37 -13.31 -2.59
C SER A 129 -3.90 -13.28 -2.55
N SER A 130 -4.57 -14.36 -3.00
CA SER A 130 -6.04 -14.41 -3.03
C SER A 130 -6.66 -14.30 -1.63
N GLU A 131 -6.01 -14.85 -0.60
CA GLU A 131 -6.59 -14.93 0.74
C GLU A 131 -6.09 -13.83 1.70
N ARG A 132 -4.85 -13.36 1.53
CA ARG A 132 -4.20 -12.44 2.49
C ARG A 132 -4.04 -11.02 1.98
N ALA A 133 -4.22 -10.73 0.68
CA ALA A 133 -4.03 -9.37 0.16
C ALA A 133 -4.88 -8.34 0.93
N ALA A 134 -6.16 -8.64 1.15
CA ALA A 134 -7.11 -7.75 1.84
C ALA A 134 -6.80 -7.57 3.35
N SER A 135 -6.19 -8.56 3.99
CA SER A 135 -5.91 -8.56 5.44
C SER A 135 -4.44 -8.28 5.80
N SER A 136 -3.55 -8.15 4.81
CA SER A 136 -2.10 -7.90 4.99
C SER A 136 -1.80 -6.60 5.74
N GLY A 137 -2.71 -5.62 5.69
CA GLY A 137 -2.49 -4.27 6.24
C GLY A 137 -1.46 -3.45 5.47
N LEU A 138 -1.03 -3.92 4.29
CA LEU A 138 -0.28 -3.16 3.29
C LEU A 138 -1.25 -2.42 2.36
N ASP A 139 -0.77 -1.38 1.68
CA ASP A 139 -1.55 -0.84 0.57
C ASP A 139 -1.51 -1.85 -0.61
N PRO A 140 -2.62 -2.02 -1.35
CA PRO A 140 -2.71 -3.03 -2.41
C PRO A 140 -1.56 -2.93 -3.42
N SER A 141 -1.19 -1.73 -3.85
CA SER A 141 -0.12 -1.55 -4.84
C SER A 141 1.27 -1.96 -4.33
N THR A 142 1.51 -1.85 -3.02
CA THR A 142 2.74 -2.34 -2.40
C THR A 142 2.73 -3.86 -2.28
N PHE A 143 1.60 -4.45 -1.87
CA PHE A 143 1.45 -5.89 -1.78
C PHE A 143 1.64 -6.55 -3.15
N ASP A 144 0.90 -6.10 -4.16
CA ASP A 144 1.01 -6.58 -5.54
C ASP A 144 2.43 -6.38 -6.08
N GLY A 145 3.07 -5.28 -5.73
CA GLY A 145 4.45 -5.00 -6.09
C GLY A 145 5.42 -6.05 -5.52
N PHE A 146 5.26 -6.46 -4.26
CA PHE A 146 6.07 -7.51 -3.66
C PHE A 146 5.84 -8.86 -4.33
N VAL A 147 4.58 -9.26 -4.52
CA VAL A 147 4.22 -10.51 -5.21
C VAL A 147 4.81 -10.53 -6.62
N ALA A 148 4.66 -9.46 -7.39
CA ALA A 148 5.20 -9.36 -8.74
C ALA A 148 6.74 -9.47 -8.77
N HIS A 149 7.45 -8.84 -7.83
CA HIS A 149 8.92 -8.96 -7.76
C HIS A 149 9.39 -10.34 -7.31
N LEU A 150 8.58 -11.07 -6.54
CA LEU A 150 8.88 -12.44 -6.16
C LEU A 150 8.65 -13.37 -7.36
N LEU A 151 7.52 -13.23 -8.07
CA LEU A 151 7.24 -14.03 -9.27
C LEU A 151 8.31 -13.84 -10.36
N ASP A 152 8.77 -12.61 -10.60
CA ASP A 152 9.84 -12.30 -11.59
C ASP A 152 11.13 -13.14 -11.41
N TRP A 153 11.37 -13.68 -10.20
CA TRP A 153 12.54 -14.52 -9.90
C TRP A 153 12.19 -15.97 -9.56
N TRP A 154 11.06 -16.19 -8.89
CA TRP A 154 10.69 -17.48 -8.29
C TRP A 154 9.61 -18.24 -9.07
N GLU A 155 9.03 -17.68 -10.13
CA GLU A 155 7.83 -18.24 -10.81
C GLU A 155 7.95 -19.74 -11.13
N ALA A 156 9.02 -20.16 -11.81
CA ALA A 156 9.24 -21.55 -12.20
C ALA A 156 9.96 -22.39 -11.13
N ARG A 157 10.29 -21.80 -9.97
CA ARG A 157 11.05 -22.48 -8.91
C ARG A 157 10.13 -23.18 -7.94
N THR A 158 10.61 -24.29 -7.40
CA THR A 158 9.90 -25.06 -6.36
C THR A 158 10.27 -24.57 -4.96
N LEU A 159 9.52 -24.99 -3.94
CA LEU A 159 9.83 -24.68 -2.54
C LEU A 159 11.17 -25.28 -2.08
N ASP A 160 11.62 -26.42 -2.62
CA ASP A 160 12.93 -27.02 -2.32
C ASP A 160 14.11 -26.14 -2.79
N GLU A 161 13.88 -25.32 -3.81
CA GLU A 161 14.86 -24.36 -4.29
C GLU A 161 14.97 -23.11 -3.42
N VAL A 162 14.10 -22.92 -2.42
CA VAL A 162 14.18 -21.79 -1.48
C VAL A 162 15.28 -22.07 -0.44
N ARG A 163 16.52 -21.77 -0.84
CA ARG A 163 17.75 -22.00 -0.05
C ARG A 163 18.46 -20.68 0.24
N ARG A 164 19.34 -20.68 1.24
CA ARG A 164 20.18 -19.52 1.58
C ARG A 164 20.85 -18.88 0.35
N SER A 165 21.50 -19.69 -0.47
CA SER A 165 22.20 -19.24 -1.69
C SER A 165 21.26 -18.57 -2.69
N THR A 166 20.08 -19.15 -2.93
CA THR A 166 19.09 -18.58 -3.84
C THR A 166 18.43 -17.31 -3.30
N CYS A 167 18.20 -17.20 -1.98
CA CYS A 167 17.74 -15.96 -1.36
C CYS A 167 18.80 -14.85 -1.47
N GLN A 168 20.08 -15.19 -1.29
CA GLN A 168 21.20 -14.25 -1.49
C GLN A 168 21.29 -13.80 -2.96
N ALA A 169 21.14 -14.72 -3.91
CA ALA A 169 21.10 -14.42 -5.34
C ALA A 169 19.89 -13.52 -5.69
N TYR A 170 18.72 -13.78 -5.11
CA TYR A 170 17.55 -12.89 -5.23
C TYR A 170 17.88 -11.48 -4.75
N VAL A 171 18.49 -11.33 -3.57
CA VAL A 171 18.86 -10.02 -3.03
C VAL A 171 19.82 -9.29 -3.97
N ALA A 172 20.84 -9.97 -4.50
CA ALA A 172 21.75 -9.39 -5.49
C ALA A 172 21.03 -8.98 -6.77
N PHE A 173 20.13 -9.83 -7.29
CA PHE A 173 19.27 -9.53 -8.43
C PHE A 173 18.44 -8.27 -8.19
N ARG A 174 17.79 -8.15 -7.03
CA ARG A 174 17.02 -6.96 -6.65
C ARG A 174 17.90 -5.72 -6.57
N GLN A 175 19.08 -5.81 -5.96
CA GLN A 175 20.03 -4.69 -5.85
C GLN A 175 20.60 -4.25 -7.21
N SER A 176 20.62 -5.11 -8.23
CA SER A 176 21.00 -4.69 -9.59
C SER A 176 19.96 -3.74 -10.22
N GLN A 177 18.72 -3.76 -9.75
CA GLN A 177 17.64 -3.01 -10.38
C GLN A 177 17.57 -1.55 -9.90
N PRO A 178 17.20 -0.61 -10.79
CA PRO A 178 16.96 0.77 -10.41
C PRO A 178 15.62 0.93 -9.69
N LYS A 179 15.52 1.89 -8.77
CA LYS A 179 14.24 2.25 -8.15
C LYS A 179 13.27 2.82 -9.21
N ARG A 180 12.21 2.07 -9.52
CA ARG A 180 11.18 2.41 -10.55
C ARG A 180 10.51 3.79 -10.40
N ARG A 181 10.57 4.40 -9.20
CA ARG A 181 9.98 5.74 -8.95
C ARG A 181 10.73 6.89 -9.60
N TYR A 182 11.98 6.68 -10.01
CA TYR A 182 12.80 7.70 -10.66
C TYR A 182 12.58 7.63 -12.18
N LYS A 183 12.42 8.80 -12.82
CA LYS A 183 12.13 8.88 -14.27
C LYS A 183 13.28 8.34 -15.12
N ASP A 184 14.51 8.67 -14.73
CA ASP A 184 15.71 8.15 -15.38
C ASP A 184 16.21 6.92 -14.63
N GLY A 185 16.11 5.75 -15.26
CA GLY A 185 16.57 4.48 -14.69
C GLY A 185 18.08 4.34 -14.61
N ARG A 186 18.86 5.12 -15.39
CA ARG A 186 20.33 5.06 -15.36
C ARG A 186 20.89 5.81 -14.16
N ALA A 187 20.36 7.00 -13.88
CA ALA A 187 20.72 7.80 -12.70
C ALA A 187 19.97 7.40 -11.41
N ALA A 188 19.01 6.47 -11.50
CA ALA A 188 18.22 6.05 -10.35
C ALA A 188 19.09 5.30 -9.32
N PRO A 189 18.95 5.62 -8.02
CA PRO A 189 19.54 4.80 -6.98
C PRO A 189 19.05 3.35 -7.07
N ARG A 190 19.96 2.41 -6.83
CA ARG A 190 19.65 0.98 -6.78
C ARG A 190 18.74 0.62 -5.60
N ILE A 191 18.03 -0.49 -5.73
CA ILE A 191 17.20 -1.04 -4.65
C ILE A 191 18.11 -1.48 -3.50
N SER A 192 17.69 -1.22 -2.26
CA SER A 192 18.45 -1.64 -1.08
C SER A 192 18.15 -3.10 -0.73
N ASP A 193 19.14 -3.76 -0.12
CA ASP A 193 19.00 -5.05 0.56
C ASP A 193 17.78 -5.11 1.48
N GLN A 194 17.45 -4.02 2.19
CA GLN A 194 16.29 -3.96 3.08
C GLN A 194 14.96 -4.00 2.34
N THR A 195 14.90 -3.59 1.06
CA THR A 195 13.70 -3.77 0.24
C THR A 195 13.56 -5.24 -0.15
N ALA A 196 14.64 -5.86 -0.61
CA ALA A 196 14.67 -7.29 -0.93
C ALA A 196 14.37 -8.15 0.31
N ARG A 197 14.85 -7.74 1.49
CA ARG A 197 14.52 -8.36 2.77
C ARG A 197 13.01 -8.34 3.03
N ARG A 198 12.32 -7.21 2.79
CA ARG A 198 10.86 -7.14 2.96
C ARG A 198 10.12 -8.04 1.98
N GLU A 199 10.58 -8.11 0.74
CA GLU A 199 10.03 -9.04 -0.26
C GLU A 199 10.21 -10.50 0.20
N LEU A 200 11.37 -10.87 0.73
CA LEU A 200 11.61 -12.21 1.29
C LEU A 200 10.82 -12.48 2.58
N GLU A 201 10.53 -11.46 3.40
CA GLU A 201 9.63 -11.59 4.55
C GLU A 201 8.20 -11.95 4.11
N GLU A 202 7.72 -11.38 2.99
CA GLU A 202 6.43 -11.77 2.38
C GLU A 202 6.47 -13.19 1.82
N LEU A 203 7.56 -13.58 1.13
CA LEU A 203 7.73 -14.97 0.68
C LEU A 203 7.65 -15.95 1.85
N ASN A 204 8.33 -15.64 2.96
CA ASN A 204 8.28 -16.48 4.16
C ASN A 204 6.88 -16.55 4.77
N ALA A 205 6.09 -15.47 4.70
CA ALA A 205 4.71 -15.44 5.15
C ALA A 205 3.80 -16.28 4.23
N ALA A 206 4.00 -16.21 2.91
CA ALA A 206 3.28 -17.03 1.94
C ALA A 206 3.54 -18.53 2.16
N ILE A 207 4.80 -18.92 2.37
CA ILE A 207 5.18 -20.30 2.70
C ILE A 207 4.56 -20.73 4.05
N ALA A 208 4.52 -19.83 5.04
CA ALA A 208 3.87 -20.11 6.33
C ALA A 208 2.37 -20.37 6.17
N HIS A 209 1.72 -19.61 5.29
CA HIS A 209 0.30 -19.73 5.00
C HIS A 209 0.00 -21.07 4.33
N TRP A 210 0.77 -21.43 3.30
CA TRP A 210 0.67 -22.76 2.66
C TRP A 210 0.90 -23.92 3.64
N ASP A 211 1.93 -23.84 4.48
CA ASP A 211 2.22 -24.84 5.51
C ASP A 211 1.10 -24.92 6.59
N GLY A 212 0.40 -23.81 6.81
CA GLY A 212 -0.81 -23.73 7.62
C GLY A 212 -1.91 -24.67 7.10
N GLU A 213 -2.19 -24.58 5.80
CA GLU A 213 -3.27 -25.30 5.11
C GLU A 213 -2.90 -26.74 4.73
N HIS A 214 -1.73 -26.95 4.13
CA HIS A 214 -1.37 -28.23 3.51
C HIS A 214 -0.33 -29.05 4.31
N LYS A 215 0.34 -28.45 5.29
CA LYS A 215 1.39 -29.08 6.14
C LYS A 215 2.54 -29.68 5.33
N LEU A 216 3.54 -28.85 5.06
CA LEU A 216 4.73 -29.25 4.30
C LEU A 216 5.51 -30.35 5.03
N ALA A 217 6.03 -31.32 4.29
CA ALA A 217 6.92 -32.35 4.83
C ALA A 217 8.21 -31.73 5.41
N LEU A 218 8.71 -30.67 4.76
CA LEU A 218 9.79 -29.84 5.26
C LEU A 218 9.57 -28.40 4.83
N ARG A 219 9.38 -27.50 5.81
CA ARG A 219 9.25 -26.08 5.50
C ARG A 219 10.63 -25.47 5.16
N PRO A 220 10.82 -24.87 3.97
CA PRO A 220 12.08 -24.24 3.61
C PRO A 220 12.38 -23.01 4.48
N LYS A 221 13.65 -22.86 4.85
CA LYS A 221 14.12 -21.72 5.67
C LYS A 221 14.53 -20.55 4.77
N VAL A 222 13.67 -19.55 4.68
CA VAL A 222 13.99 -18.29 3.98
C VAL A 222 15.11 -17.55 4.71
N TRP A 223 16.24 -17.34 4.03
CA TRP A 223 17.31 -16.50 4.55
C TRP A 223 16.99 -15.03 4.32
N LEU A 224 17.30 -14.16 5.29
CA LEU A 224 17.06 -12.73 5.22
C LEU A 224 18.39 -11.97 5.39
N PRO A 225 18.66 -10.91 4.59
CA PRO A 225 19.79 -10.00 4.82
C PRO A 225 19.79 -9.44 6.24
N GLU A 226 20.94 -9.13 6.80
CA GLU A 226 21.00 -8.54 8.14
C GLU A 226 20.19 -7.23 8.20
N LYS A 227 19.52 -7.01 9.33
CA LYS A 227 18.67 -5.83 9.48
C LYS A 227 19.57 -4.61 9.70
N LYS A 228 19.56 -3.66 8.77
CA LYS A 228 20.38 -2.44 8.89
C LYS A 228 20.02 -1.70 10.19
N HIS A 229 21.01 -1.51 11.07
CA HIS A 229 20.89 -0.59 12.19
C HIS A 229 20.96 0.84 11.65
N SER A 230 19.95 1.66 11.96
CA SER A 230 19.96 3.09 11.63
C SER A 230 20.10 3.82 12.96
N PRO A 231 21.32 4.24 13.34
CA PRO A 231 21.51 5.16 14.46
C PRO A 231 20.90 6.48 13.99
N ARG A 232 19.61 6.66 14.25
CA ARG A 232 18.97 7.95 14.02
C ARG A 232 19.11 8.69 15.31
N ASP A 233 19.79 9.83 15.25
CA ASP A 233 19.70 10.83 16.29
C ASP A 233 18.45 11.69 16.04
N ALA A 234 17.98 12.35 17.09
CA ALA A 234 16.94 13.36 16.96
C ALA A 234 17.46 14.56 16.15
N LEU A 235 16.56 15.27 15.46
CA LEU A 235 16.95 16.54 14.88
C LEU A 235 17.29 17.54 15.98
N THR A 236 18.39 18.25 15.80
CA THR A 236 18.73 19.41 16.64
C THR A 236 17.76 20.55 16.36
N ARG A 237 17.67 21.50 17.31
CA ARG A 237 16.85 22.70 17.16
C ARG A 237 17.22 23.51 15.91
N ASP A 238 18.51 23.59 15.60
CA ASP A 238 19.01 24.25 14.40
C ASP A 238 18.60 23.51 13.12
N GLN A 239 18.73 22.18 13.08
CA GLN A 239 18.27 21.39 11.92
C GLN A 239 16.76 21.56 11.68
N VAL A 240 15.95 21.57 12.76
CA VAL A 240 14.52 21.86 12.68
C VAL A 240 14.26 23.27 12.13
N ALA A 241 14.99 24.29 12.60
CA ALA A 241 14.86 25.66 12.12
C ALA A 241 15.21 25.79 10.63
N ARG A 242 16.30 25.15 10.19
CA ARG A 242 16.70 25.09 8.78
C ARG A 242 15.63 24.41 7.92
N LEU A 243 15.07 23.29 8.38
CA LEU A 243 14.02 22.56 7.67
C LEU A 243 12.73 23.39 7.56
N LEU A 244 12.32 24.08 8.64
CA LEU A 244 11.18 25.00 8.62
C LEU A 244 11.42 26.17 7.66
N LYS A 245 12.63 26.74 7.65
CA LYS A 245 13.01 27.83 6.72
C LYS A 245 12.97 27.37 5.28
N ALA A 246 13.42 26.14 4.98
CA ALA A 246 13.29 25.56 3.65
C ALA A 246 11.83 25.34 3.22
N ALA A 247 10.97 24.92 4.16
CA ALA A 247 9.53 24.80 3.93
C ALA A 247 8.82 26.17 3.76
N MET A 248 9.42 27.27 4.25
CA MET A 248 8.98 28.65 3.94
C MET A 248 9.43 29.13 2.55
N GLY A 249 10.11 28.27 1.78
CA GLY A 249 10.57 28.54 0.42
C GLY A 249 11.87 29.33 0.40
N TRP A 250 12.82 28.94 1.23
CA TRP A 250 14.21 29.38 1.16
C TRP A 250 15.12 28.21 0.83
N ARG A 251 16.29 28.50 0.23
CA ARG A 251 17.34 27.52 -0.04
C ARG A 251 18.63 27.99 0.59
N ARG A 252 19.28 27.11 1.36
CA ARG A 252 20.60 27.31 1.92
C ARG A 252 21.64 27.00 0.84
N LYS A 253 22.48 27.97 0.52
CA LYS A 253 23.63 27.80 -0.38
C LYS A 253 24.80 27.12 0.36
N PRO A 254 25.81 26.58 -0.34
CA PRO A 254 26.98 25.97 0.29
C PRO A 254 27.72 26.91 1.25
N ASP A 255 27.81 28.19 0.91
CA ASP A 255 28.38 29.28 1.73
C ASP A 255 27.56 29.64 2.99
N GLY A 256 26.41 28.99 3.19
CA GLY A 256 25.53 29.20 4.34
C GLY A 256 24.48 30.31 4.18
N ARG A 257 24.53 31.09 3.10
CA ARG A 257 23.52 32.12 2.82
C ARG A 257 22.18 31.51 2.44
N TRP A 258 21.11 32.28 2.65
CA TRP A 258 19.76 31.89 2.28
C TRP A 258 19.27 32.67 1.06
N GLU A 259 18.82 31.94 0.05
CA GLU A 259 18.21 32.45 -1.16
C GLU A 259 16.70 32.21 -1.13
N ARG A 260 15.90 33.21 -1.52
CA ARG A 260 14.44 33.06 -1.56
C ARG A 260 14.03 32.36 -2.86
N LEU A 261 13.20 31.32 -2.74
CA LEU A 261 12.62 30.64 -3.88
C LEU A 261 11.42 31.41 -4.44
N GLY A 262 11.13 31.19 -5.73
CA GLY A 262 10.01 31.81 -6.43
C GLY A 262 8.63 31.48 -5.80
N PRO A 263 7.59 32.27 -6.14
CA PRO A 263 6.25 32.14 -5.57
C PRO A 263 5.66 30.72 -5.67
N SER A 264 5.83 30.06 -6.82
CA SER A 264 5.33 28.69 -7.05
C SER A 264 5.95 27.69 -6.06
N ALA A 265 7.28 27.70 -5.89
CA ALA A 265 7.96 26.81 -4.94
C ALA A 265 7.49 27.04 -3.50
N ARG A 266 7.23 28.29 -3.12
CA ARG A 266 6.71 28.65 -1.80
C ARG A 266 5.28 28.13 -1.59
N ALA A 267 4.40 28.31 -2.57
CA ALA A 267 3.03 27.80 -2.53
C ALA A 267 3.04 26.27 -2.42
N ASN A 268 3.88 25.60 -3.21
CA ASN A 268 3.99 24.14 -3.25
C ASN A 268 4.44 23.53 -1.92
N ARG A 269 5.11 24.30 -1.06
CA ARG A 269 5.65 23.84 0.23
C ARG A 269 4.84 24.30 1.44
N ALA A 270 3.79 25.09 1.25
CA ALA A 270 3.07 25.72 2.34
C ALA A 270 2.58 24.71 3.40
N HIS A 271 2.08 23.56 2.96
CA HIS A 271 1.62 22.45 3.81
C HIS A 271 2.74 21.74 4.58
N LEU A 272 3.98 21.74 4.06
CA LEU A 272 5.11 21.08 4.72
C LEU A 272 5.47 21.76 6.04
N ARG A 273 5.26 23.08 6.15
CA ARG A 273 5.43 23.82 7.41
C ARG A 273 4.49 23.29 8.49
N ARG A 274 3.22 23.08 8.12
CA ARG A 274 2.20 22.50 9.01
C ARG A 274 2.60 21.08 9.40
N PHE A 275 2.98 20.26 8.41
CA PHE A 275 3.41 18.89 8.62
C PHE A 275 4.59 18.78 9.62
N ILE A 276 5.64 19.59 9.45
CA ILE A 276 6.82 19.57 10.32
C ILE A 276 6.41 19.92 11.76
N LEU A 277 5.65 21.00 11.95
CA LEU A 277 5.23 21.44 13.28
C LEU A 277 4.30 20.42 13.96
N ILE A 278 3.28 19.93 13.26
CA ILE A 278 2.37 18.91 13.82
C ILE A 278 3.17 17.66 14.17
N GLY A 279 4.06 17.22 13.29
CA GLY A 279 4.88 16.02 13.49
C GLY A 279 5.79 16.12 14.70
N LEU A 280 6.48 17.25 14.90
CA LEU A 280 7.39 17.46 16.02
C LEU A 280 6.66 17.62 17.35
N TYR A 281 5.57 18.36 17.39
CA TYR A 281 4.84 18.61 18.64
C TYR A 281 3.97 17.43 19.08
N THR A 282 3.54 16.57 18.16
CA THR A 282 2.60 15.49 18.47
C THR A 282 3.18 14.10 18.26
N GLY A 283 4.29 13.96 17.54
CA GLY A 283 4.82 12.66 17.15
C GLY A 283 3.87 11.84 16.28
N THR A 284 2.83 12.44 15.69
CA THR A 284 1.83 11.71 14.88
C THR A 284 2.48 11.08 13.64
N ARG A 285 2.04 9.88 13.24
CA ARG A 285 2.57 9.21 12.04
C ARG A 285 2.22 10.03 10.79
N HIS A 286 3.15 10.12 9.84
CA HIS A 286 2.98 10.95 8.64
C HIS A 286 1.73 10.62 7.82
N ASN A 287 1.36 9.34 7.71
CA ASN A 287 0.16 8.91 6.99
C ASN A 287 -1.13 9.42 7.65
N VAL A 288 -1.17 9.53 8.97
CA VAL A 288 -2.31 10.07 9.72
C VAL A 288 -2.38 11.58 9.53
N MET A 289 -1.24 12.29 9.63
CA MET A 289 -1.20 13.74 9.43
C MET A 289 -1.64 14.15 8.02
N ARG A 290 -1.34 13.32 7.00
CA ARG A 290 -1.69 13.58 5.60
C ARG A 290 -3.19 13.73 5.38
N VAL A 291 -3.99 12.95 6.10
CA VAL A 291 -5.46 12.88 5.97
C VAL A 291 -6.15 13.56 7.16
N LEU A 292 -5.44 14.43 7.88
CA LEU A 292 -5.98 15.11 9.04
C LEU A 292 -6.99 16.19 8.62
N LEU A 293 -8.18 16.16 9.21
CA LEU A 293 -9.28 17.08 8.93
C LEU A 293 -9.48 18.12 10.03
N TRP A 294 -10.12 19.23 9.69
CA TRP A 294 -10.52 20.28 10.62
C TRP A 294 -11.80 19.95 11.37
N GLU A 295 -12.67 19.12 10.79
CA GLU A 295 -13.97 18.73 11.34
C GLU A 295 -13.99 17.23 11.66
N GLU A 296 -14.89 16.84 12.58
CA GLU A 296 -15.09 15.45 12.99
C GLU A 296 -15.40 14.55 11.79
N ALA A 297 -14.79 13.36 11.75
CA ALA A 297 -14.97 12.40 10.68
C ALA A 297 -15.09 10.97 11.23
N MET A 298 -15.85 10.13 10.50
CA MET A 298 -16.08 8.73 10.87
C MET A 298 -14.88 7.83 10.54
N ASP A 299 -14.18 8.13 9.46
CA ASP A 299 -13.17 7.29 8.82
C ASP A 299 -11.75 7.89 8.82
N GLN A 300 -11.60 9.13 9.32
CA GLN A 300 -10.36 9.89 9.23
C GLN A 300 -10.04 10.64 10.53
N ALA A 301 -8.75 10.91 10.72
CA ALA A 301 -8.27 11.71 11.84
C ALA A 301 -8.73 13.17 11.73
N TRP A 302 -8.98 13.82 12.85
CA TRP A 302 -9.47 15.19 12.90
C TRP A 302 -8.96 15.98 14.11
N VAL A 303 -9.12 17.30 14.06
CA VAL A 303 -8.67 18.24 15.10
C VAL A 303 -9.87 18.87 15.79
N ASP A 304 -9.91 18.77 17.11
CA ASP A 304 -10.84 19.52 17.95
C ASP A 304 -10.10 20.74 18.51
N LEU A 305 -10.35 21.92 17.92
CA LEU A 305 -9.67 23.17 18.31
C LEU A 305 -10.20 23.76 19.62
N ASP A 306 -11.39 23.36 20.04
CA ASP A 306 -12.04 23.84 21.25
C ASP A 306 -11.50 23.06 22.44
N LYS A 307 -11.50 21.72 22.35
CA LYS A 307 -10.87 20.85 23.35
C LYS A 307 -9.35 20.85 23.23
N GLY A 308 -8.78 21.36 22.15
CA GLY A 308 -7.33 21.37 21.92
C GLY A 308 -6.77 19.95 21.82
N MET A 309 -7.40 19.10 21.00
CA MET A 309 -7.04 17.69 20.82
C MET A 309 -6.92 17.33 19.35
N ILE A 310 -6.07 16.35 19.04
CA ILE A 310 -6.12 15.63 17.75
C ILE A 310 -6.61 14.21 18.02
N TYR A 311 -7.71 13.86 17.36
CA TYR A 311 -8.18 12.49 17.25
C TYR A 311 -7.46 11.85 16.07
N ARG A 312 -6.50 10.97 16.34
CA ARG A 312 -5.65 10.35 15.30
C ARG A 312 -6.34 9.22 14.52
N ARG A 313 -7.63 9.03 14.75
CA ARG A 313 -8.52 8.09 14.08
C ARG A 313 -9.91 8.72 13.96
N GLY A 314 -10.66 8.32 12.95
CA GLY A 314 -12.08 8.61 12.85
C GLY A 314 -12.88 7.90 13.92
N ARG A 315 -14.08 8.41 14.19
CA ARG A 315 -14.96 7.91 15.27
C ARG A 315 -15.42 6.47 15.04
N GLY A 316 -15.63 6.07 13.79
CA GLY A 316 -16.00 4.72 13.39
C GLY A 316 -14.81 3.78 13.16
N GLU A 317 -13.57 4.28 13.19
CA GLU A 317 -12.39 3.44 12.96
C GLU A 317 -12.12 2.51 14.15
N ARG A 318 -12.11 1.20 13.87
CA ARG A 318 -11.69 0.17 14.83
C ARG A 318 -10.24 0.40 15.27
N GLU A 319 -9.98 0.17 16.55
CA GLU A 319 -8.62 0.23 17.07
C GLU A 319 -7.81 -0.98 16.58
N THR A 320 -6.56 -0.74 16.20
CA THR A 320 -5.62 -1.79 15.76
C THR A 320 -4.39 -1.79 16.64
N ASN A 321 -3.56 -2.84 16.52
CA ASN A 321 -2.26 -2.92 17.20
C ASN A 321 -1.37 -1.70 16.93
N LYS A 322 -1.51 -1.05 15.77
CA LYS A 322 -0.88 0.24 15.45
C LYS A 322 -1.70 1.38 16.07
N ARG A 323 -1.73 1.44 17.40
CA ARG A 323 -2.54 2.39 18.18
C ARG A 323 -2.36 3.83 17.70
N ARG A 324 -3.48 4.56 17.66
CA ARG A 324 -3.58 5.98 17.26
C ARG A 324 -4.37 6.74 18.33
N PRO A 325 -3.81 6.90 19.54
CA PRO A 325 -4.51 7.53 20.65
C PRO A 325 -4.72 9.02 20.38
N VAL A 326 -5.73 9.57 21.03
CA VAL A 326 -5.98 11.02 21.10
C VAL A 326 -4.75 11.69 21.71
N VAL A 327 -4.41 12.88 21.20
CA VAL A 327 -3.30 13.67 21.71
C VAL A 327 -3.74 15.08 22.07
N ARG A 328 -3.37 15.52 23.28
CA ARG A 328 -3.57 16.90 23.72
C ARG A 328 -2.57 17.80 23.01
N LEU A 329 -3.05 18.91 22.45
CA LEU A 329 -2.21 19.87 21.73
C LEU A 329 -1.42 20.76 22.70
N PRO A 330 -0.10 20.89 22.53
CA PRO A 330 0.67 21.93 23.21
C PRO A 330 0.14 23.33 22.84
N ARG A 331 0.10 24.26 23.80
CA ARG A 331 -0.46 25.63 23.62
C ARG A 331 0.07 26.33 22.36
N ARG A 332 1.37 26.20 22.09
CA ARG A 332 2.02 26.78 20.90
C ARG A 332 1.48 26.21 19.59
N LEU A 333 1.33 24.88 19.50
CA LEU A 333 0.78 24.25 18.30
C LEU A 333 -0.70 24.59 18.14
N LEU A 334 -1.48 24.62 19.22
CA LEU A 334 -2.89 25.00 19.18
C LEU A 334 -3.09 26.41 18.62
N ALA A 335 -2.26 27.38 19.02
CA ALA A 335 -2.29 28.73 18.45
C ALA A 335 -1.99 28.76 16.94
N HIS A 336 -1.05 27.92 16.47
CA HIS A 336 -0.80 27.76 15.04
C HIS A 336 -2.00 27.15 14.30
N LEU A 337 -2.60 26.11 14.85
CA LEU A 337 -3.75 25.43 14.25
C LEU A 337 -4.96 26.35 14.12
N ARG A 338 -5.30 27.12 15.15
CA ARG A 338 -6.40 28.12 15.10
C ARG A 338 -6.18 29.16 14.01
N ARG A 339 -4.99 29.72 13.93
CA ARG A 339 -4.62 30.66 12.86
C ARG A 339 -4.68 30.02 11.48
N TRP A 340 -4.25 28.77 11.33
CA TRP A 340 -4.35 28.07 10.06
C TRP A 340 -5.78 27.77 9.65
N ARG A 341 -6.66 27.40 10.59
CA ARG A 341 -8.09 27.22 10.33
C ARG A 341 -8.74 28.50 9.83
N ALA A 342 -8.44 29.65 10.45
CA ALA A 342 -8.94 30.94 9.99
C ALA A 342 -8.46 31.30 8.57
N LEU A 343 -7.18 31.07 8.26
CA LEU A 343 -6.63 31.26 6.91
C LEU A 343 -7.30 30.34 5.88
N ASP A 344 -7.57 29.09 6.27
CA ASP A 344 -8.22 28.11 5.41
C ASP A 344 -9.68 28.43 5.16
N GLN A 345 -10.42 28.93 6.16
CA GLN A 345 -11.78 29.44 5.99
C GLN A 345 -11.82 30.63 5.02
N GLY A 346 -10.90 31.59 5.16
CA GLY A 346 -10.77 32.68 4.20
C GLY A 346 -10.44 32.19 2.79
N ARG A 347 -9.58 31.17 2.66
CA ARG A 347 -9.26 30.55 1.37
C ARG A 347 -10.43 29.78 0.77
N GLU A 348 -11.21 29.09 1.59
CA GLU A 348 -12.42 28.39 1.17
C GLU A 348 -13.43 29.38 0.58
N LEU A 349 -13.68 30.51 1.25
CA LEU A 349 -14.57 31.55 0.74
C LEU A 349 -14.14 32.07 -0.64
N GLN A 350 -12.84 32.29 -0.86
CA GLN A 350 -12.31 32.68 -2.18
C GLN A 350 -12.57 31.59 -3.22
N LEU A 351 -12.25 30.34 -2.91
CA LEU A 351 -12.41 29.22 -3.85
C LEU A 351 -13.88 28.92 -4.17
N ARG A 352 -14.80 29.23 -3.25
CA ARG A 352 -16.24 29.08 -3.48
C ARG A 352 -16.82 30.07 -4.48
N GLN A 353 -16.10 31.14 -4.83
CA GLN A 353 -16.49 32.02 -5.93
C GLN A 353 -16.41 31.31 -7.29
N GLU A 354 -15.51 30.33 -7.43
CA GLU A 354 -15.33 29.51 -8.64
C GLU A 354 -16.10 28.18 -8.55
N ASN A 355 -16.26 27.63 -7.34
CA ASN A 355 -16.97 26.39 -7.10
C ASN A 355 -17.69 26.44 -5.74
N GLU A 356 -18.97 26.82 -5.76
CA GLU A 356 -19.81 27.00 -4.56
C GLU A 356 -19.82 25.79 -3.61
N ASN A 357 -19.65 24.58 -4.15
CA ASN A 357 -19.69 23.32 -3.41
C ASN A 357 -18.33 22.93 -2.80
N LEU A 358 -17.27 23.72 -3.02
CA LEU A 358 -15.95 23.42 -2.49
C LEU A 358 -15.92 23.53 -0.96
N ARG A 359 -15.43 22.46 -0.32
CA ARG A 359 -15.16 22.40 1.12
C ARG A 359 -13.68 22.22 1.40
N LEU A 360 -13.06 23.15 2.13
CA LEU A 360 -11.67 23.02 2.57
C LEU A 360 -11.65 22.46 4.00
N ASN A 361 -11.71 21.12 4.10
CA ASN A 361 -11.67 20.46 5.40
C ASN A 361 -10.28 19.89 5.77
N SER A 362 -9.35 19.75 4.82
CA SER A 362 -8.03 19.15 5.12
C SER A 362 -7.06 20.14 5.77
N VAL A 363 -6.45 19.76 6.90
CA VAL A 363 -5.40 20.54 7.58
C VAL A 363 -4.14 20.66 6.71
N LEU A 364 -3.78 19.59 6.01
CA LEU A 364 -2.73 19.58 5.02
C LEU A 364 -3.35 19.55 3.62
N HIS A 365 -3.18 20.64 2.87
CA HIS A 365 -3.75 20.81 1.53
C HIS A 365 -2.78 21.59 0.64
N HIS A 366 -2.92 21.42 -0.68
CA HIS A 366 -2.21 22.18 -1.69
C HIS A 366 -3.20 23.09 -2.42
N GLY A 367 -3.08 24.41 -2.21
CA GLY A 367 -3.94 25.39 -2.87
C GLY A 367 -5.43 25.34 -2.49
N GLY A 368 -5.82 24.48 -1.54
CA GLY A 368 -7.21 24.20 -1.16
C GLY A 368 -7.62 22.74 -1.38
N ARG A 369 -6.83 21.99 -2.15
CA ARG A 369 -7.11 20.58 -2.46
C ARG A 369 -6.41 19.65 -1.47
N PRO A 370 -7.06 18.57 -1.01
CA PRO A 370 -6.41 17.54 -0.20
C PRO A 370 -5.15 16.97 -0.88
N LEU A 371 -4.20 16.48 -0.09
CA LEU A 371 -2.98 15.90 -0.63
C LEU A 371 -3.26 14.57 -1.34
N ALA A 372 -3.30 14.59 -2.67
CA ALA A 372 -3.50 13.38 -3.50
C ALA A 372 -2.37 12.34 -3.36
N GLY A 373 -1.13 12.78 -3.08
CA GLY A 373 0.07 11.94 -3.12
C GLY A 373 0.85 11.84 -1.81
N LYS A 374 2.05 11.25 -1.91
CA LYS A 374 3.00 11.10 -0.80
C LYS A 374 3.70 12.44 -0.52
N ILE A 375 3.81 12.81 0.76
CA ILE A 375 4.51 14.04 1.20
C ILE A 375 6.03 13.99 0.98
N ARG A 376 6.55 12.78 0.72
CA ARG A 376 7.97 12.46 0.69
C ARG A 376 8.75 13.32 -0.31
N THR A 377 8.27 13.49 -1.53
CA THR A 377 9.01 14.23 -2.57
C THR A 377 9.19 15.70 -2.21
N GLY A 378 8.13 16.36 -1.74
CA GLY A 378 8.22 17.75 -1.28
C GLY A 378 9.13 17.91 -0.05
N PHE A 379 9.05 16.95 0.88
CA PHE A 379 9.90 16.92 2.07
C PHE A 379 11.38 16.71 1.73
N GLU A 380 11.72 15.76 0.85
CA GLU A 380 13.09 15.56 0.34
C GLU A 380 13.64 16.84 -0.32
N GLY A 381 12.79 17.59 -1.03
CA GLY A 381 13.14 18.91 -1.55
C GLY A 381 13.48 19.93 -0.46
N CYS A 382 12.74 19.94 0.66
CA CYS A 382 13.03 20.82 1.79
C CYS A 382 14.30 20.40 2.54
N VAL A 383 14.57 19.10 2.69
CA VAL A 383 15.81 18.58 3.29
C VAL A 383 17.02 19.04 2.47
N ARG A 384 16.96 18.87 1.15
CA ARG A 384 18.01 19.35 0.23
C ARG A 384 18.22 20.86 0.35
N ASP A 385 17.15 21.63 0.29
CA ASP A 385 17.22 23.09 0.37
C ASP A 385 17.59 23.59 1.78
N ALA A 386 17.48 22.78 2.82
CA ALA A 386 17.96 23.08 4.16
C ALA A 386 19.46 22.78 4.34
N GLY A 387 20.10 22.13 3.36
CA GLY A 387 21.48 21.64 3.45
C GLY A 387 21.62 20.57 4.54
N LEU A 388 20.63 19.66 4.63
CA LEU A 388 20.61 18.58 5.61
C LEU A 388 20.81 17.22 4.93
N ASP A 389 21.15 16.21 5.73
CA ASP A 389 21.38 14.85 5.26
C ASP A 389 20.12 14.25 4.59
N VAL A 390 20.32 13.58 3.45
CA VAL A 390 19.27 12.91 2.66
C VAL A 390 18.58 11.77 3.42
N GLU A 391 19.18 11.24 4.49
CA GLU A 391 18.57 10.24 5.36
C GLU A 391 17.41 10.79 6.20
N ILE A 392 17.29 12.11 6.34
CA ILE A 392 16.18 12.75 7.04
C ILE A 392 14.90 12.57 6.23
N THR A 393 13.97 11.79 6.78
CA THR A 393 12.70 11.45 6.16
C THR A 393 11.52 12.00 6.96
N PRO A 394 10.28 12.00 6.42
CA PRO A 394 9.10 12.43 7.16
C PRO A 394 8.90 11.73 8.52
N HIS A 395 9.43 10.51 8.68
CA HIS A 395 9.37 9.77 9.95
C HIS A 395 10.26 10.37 11.05
N TRP A 396 11.30 11.12 10.70
CA TRP A 396 12.18 11.78 11.67
C TRP A 396 11.43 12.77 12.57
N MET A 397 10.29 13.32 12.13
CA MET A 397 9.48 14.19 12.99
C MET A 397 8.99 13.43 14.23
N ARG A 398 8.49 12.21 14.05
CA ARG A 398 8.05 11.35 15.16
C ARG A 398 9.22 10.87 16.00
N HIS A 399 10.32 10.49 15.36
CA HIS A 399 11.53 10.06 16.04
C HIS A 399 12.07 11.16 16.96
N THR A 400 12.23 12.37 16.41
CA THR A 400 12.65 13.58 17.14
C THR A 400 11.69 13.90 18.29
N ALA A 401 10.37 13.83 18.06
CA ALA A 401 9.37 14.05 19.12
C ALA A 401 9.52 13.05 20.29
N ALA A 402 9.81 11.78 19.99
CA ALA A 402 10.02 10.75 21.00
C ALA A 402 11.31 11.00 21.82
N THR A 403 12.41 11.32 21.14
CA THR A 403 13.67 11.67 21.81
C THR A 403 13.52 12.92 22.67
N TRP A 404 12.90 14.00 22.16
CA TRP A 404 12.70 15.23 22.92
C TRP A 404 11.81 15.03 24.16
N LEU A 405 10.84 14.12 24.12
CA LEU A 405 10.08 13.74 25.32
C LEU A 405 10.98 13.06 26.36
N MET A 406 11.88 12.18 25.93
CA MET A 406 12.81 11.49 26.82
C MET A 406 13.87 12.44 27.38
N GLU A 407 14.49 13.28 26.54
CA GLU A 407 15.43 14.34 26.96
C GLU A 407 14.76 15.33 27.91
N GLY A 408 13.48 15.65 27.68
CA GLY A 408 12.66 16.47 28.56
C GLY A 408 12.23 15.80 29.86
N GLY A 409 12.65 14.54 30.10
CA GLY A 409 12.39 13.81 31.35
C GLY A 409 10.98 13.25 31.48
N ALA A 410 10.16 13.27 30.42
CA ALA A 410 8.78 12.78 30.49
C ALA A 410 8.72 11.34 31.01
N ASP A 411 7.67 11.03 31.78
CA ASP A 411 7.38 9.67 32.19
C ASP A 411 7.15 8.77 30.96
N MET A 412 7.68 7.55 30.99
CA MET A 412 7.67 6.64 29.85
C MET A 412 6.26 6.17 29.50
N TRP A 413 5.40 5.93 30.49
CA TRP A 413 4.01 5.53 30.25
C TRP A 413 3.23 6.67 29.59
N MET A 414 3.37 7.89 30.12
CA MET A 414 2.75 9.09 29.55
C MET A 414 3.26 9.36 28.12
N ALA A 415 4.57 9.28 27.88
CA ALA A 415 5.17 9.49 26.56
C ALA A 415 4.75 8.40 25.56
N ALA A 416 4.70 7.13 25.98
CA ALA A 416 4.26 6.02 25.14
C ALA A 416 2.78 6.19 24.73
N GLY A 417 1.92 6.57 25.69
CA GLY A 417 0.53 6.94 25.45
C GLY A 417 0.40 8.14 24.52
N TYR A 418 1.18 9.21 24.74
CA TYR A 418 1.19 10.41 23.91
C TYR A 418 1.57 10.10 22.46
N LEU A 419 2.55 9.22 22.24
CA LEU A 419 3.03 8.85 20.92
C LEU A 419 2.20 7.72 20.28
N GLY A 420 1.48 6.89 21.05
CA GLY A 420 0.81 5.70 20.54
C GLY A 420 1.80 4.60 20.12
N MET A 421 2.71 4.25 21.04
CA MET A 421 3.58 3.07 20.96
C MET A 421 3.59 2.34 22.31
N SER A 422 4.10 1.11 22.38
CA SER A 422 4.28 0.43 23.66
C SER A 422 5.44 1.06 24.45
N VAL A 423 5.38 0.98 25.78
CA VAL A 423 6.48 1.40 26.66
C VAL A 423 7.77 0.66 26.30
N THR A 424 7.70 -0.66 26.08
CA THR A 424 8.85 -1.47 25.65
C THR A 424 9.49 -0.97 24.36
N THR A 425 8.68 -0.51 23.39
CA THR A 425 9.21 0.07 22.15
C THR A 425 9.90 1.41 22.42
N LEU A 426 9.29 2.25 23.27
CA LEU A 426 9.86 3.54 23.64
C LEU A 426 11.17 3.37 24.41
N GLU A 427 11.20 2.48 25.40
CA GLU A 427 12.38 2.13 26.19
C GLU A 427 13.54 1.67 25.31
N LYS A 428 13.29 0.63 24.50
CA LYS A 428 14.30 0.01 23.63
C LYS A 428 14.96 1.02 22.68
N HIS A 429 14.21 1.99 22.18
CA HIS A 429 14.69 2.90 21.14
C HIS A 429 15.08 4.28 21.63
N TYR A 430 14.51 4.76 22.75
CA TYR A 430 14.64 6.16 23.17
C TYR A 430 14.96 6.31 24.67
N GLY A 431 14.81 5.25 25.49
CA GLY A 431 14.97 5.35 26.94
C GLY A 431 16.32 5.90 27.38
N HIS A 432 17.38 5.58 26.63
CA HIS A 432 18.75 6.03 26.89
C HIS A 432 18.95 7.55 26.79
N HIS A 433 18.04 8.29 26.16
CA HIS A 433 18.11 9.76 26.07
C HIS A 433 17.60 10.48 27.32
N ARG A 434 17.05 9.78 28.32
CA ARG A 434 16.62 10.45 29.56
C ARG A 434 17.85 10.97 30.33
N PRO A 435 17.86 12.24 30.79
CA PRO A 435 18.98 12.78 31.57
C PRO A 435 19.31 11.96 32.82
N THR A 436 18.30 11.29 33.39
CA THR A 436 18.43 10.47 34.60
C THR A 436 18.54 8.97 34.32
N TYR A 437 18.68 8.53 33.06
CA TYR A 437 18.68 7.11 32.68
C TYR A 437 19.71 6.27 33.44
N GLN A 438 20.85 6.86 33.80
CA GLN A 438 21.91 6.22 34.59
C GLN A 438 22.04 6.77 36.01
N ALA A 439 21.16 7.67 36.46
CA ALA A 439 21.34 8.36 37.74
C ALA A 439 21.38 7.38 38.92
N GLN A 440 20.53 6.34 38.90
CA GLN A 440 20.55 5.30 39.94
C GLN A 440 21.80 4.40 39.85
N ALA A 441 22.22 4.03 38.63
CA ALA A 441 23.42 3.23 38.41
C ALA A 441 24.69 3.99 38.86
N ALA A 442 24.79 5.28 38.52
CA ALA A 442 25.86 6.17 38.94
C ALA A 442 25.91 6.31 40.48
N ARG A 443 24.75 6.47 41.13
CA ARG A 443 24.67 6.47 42.60
C ARG A 443 25.08 5.14 43.20
N ALA A 444 24.68 4.02 42.62
CA ALA A 444 24.98 2.68 43.13
C ALA A 444 26.46 2.34 43.01
N ILE A 445 27.11 2.67 41.89
CA ILE A 445 28.55 2.41 41.71
C ILE A 445 29.40 3.32 42.61
N ALA A 446 29.00 4.58 42.79
CA ALA A 446 29.69 5.53 43.68
C ALA A 446 29.60 5.16 45.18
N ARG A 447 28.67 4.28 45.58
CA ARG A 447 28.57 3.78 46.97
C ARG A 447 29.68 2.79 47.33
N ARG A 448 30.34 2.18 46.34
CA ARG A 448 31.54 1.38 46.60
C ARG A 448 32.75 2.31 46.63
N ARG A 449 33.38 2.44 47.80
CA ARG A 449 34.70 3.06 47.89
C ARG A 449 35.73 2.10 47.28
N PRO A 450 36.70 2.60 46.50
CA PRO A 450 37.75 1.78 45.89
C PRO A 450 38.59 1.07 46.94
#